data_AF-A0A852RIZ7-F1
#
_entry.id   AF-A0A852RIZ7-F1
#
_cell.length_a   1.000
_cell.length_b   1.000
_cell.length_c   1.000
_cell.angle_alpha   90.00
_cell.angle_beta   90.00
_cell.angle_gamma   90.00
#
_symmetry.space_group_name_H-M   'P 1'
#
loop_
_entity.id
_entity.type
_entity.pdbx_description
1 polymer ?
#
loop_
_entity_poly.entity_id
_entity_poly.type
_entity_poly.pdbx_seq_one_letter_code
_entity_poly.pdbx_strand_id
1 'polypeptide(L)'
;MLRRIAPAVLTVAVSAAVLTGCSSADTVVVDRADCTPTLGAGALSDSVVVLGGFGTVPEVSIPADTDASVSQRSIVDSAAVKAGAQPAGNNTIASVNFAFYDQGTGEKLFESAGFGGQNSTNEFFMVSDESMNPLTAAVECAVPGERVVLALSPEDALPLRQQIGGTPEAALIAVMDVEGVSDLQASGRSKGLPNGFPAVVTDENGVPGVVLPPRDAPVGIESGVRIAGKGETVPAEGRLLVQMLAVSWDGSVLSNTWTAGGPQLLPGETESEAQGLAFREELTGKKVGSQVVVTEGGDNARVMVLDILAVG
;
A
#
# COMPACT_ATOMS: atom_id res chain seq x y z
N MET A 1 -57.27 -19.55 -71.71
CA MET A 1 -55.84 -19.24 -71.53
C MET A 1 -55.60 -18.96 -70.06
N LEU A 2 -54.57 -19.61 -69.49
CA LEU A 2 -54.23 -19.61 -68.06
C LEU A 2 -53.93 -18.21 -67.51
N ARG A 3 -54.31 -17.97 -66.25
CA ARG A 3 -53.38 -17.38 -65.27
C ARG A 3 -53.78 -17.80 -63.85
N ARG A 4 -52.96 -18.70 -63.29
CA ARG A 4 -52.97 -19.10 -61.88
C ARG A 4 -52.39 -17.95 -61.04
N ILE A 5 -53.04 -17.59 -59.95
CA ILE A 5 -52.49 -16.69 -58.92
C ILE A 5 -52.54 -17.48 -57.61
N ALA A 6 -51.37 -17.82 -57.07
CA ALA A 6 -51.21 -18.41 -55.76
C ALA A 6 -50.98 -17.29 -54.73
N PRO A 7 -51.50 -17.39 -53.49
CA PRO A 7 -51.25 -16.41 -52.45
C PRO A 7 -49.92 -16.71 -51.73
N ALA A 8 -49.08 -15.70 -51.58
CA ALA A 8 -47.84 -15.76 -50.80
C ALA A 8 -48.17 -15.64 -49.30
N VAL A 9 -47.77 -16.64 -48.52
CA VAL A 9 -47.85 -16.63 -47.05
C VAL A 9 -46.60 -15.95 -46.51
N LEU A 10 -46.78 -14.80 -45.85
CA LEU A 10 -45.72 -14.11 -45.11
C LEU A 10 -45.54 -14.80 -43.75
N THR A 11 -44.47 -15.58 -43.59
CA THR A 11 -44.00 -16.06 -42.28
C THR A 11 -43.14 -14.99 -41.63
N VAL A 12 -43.67 -14.32 -40.60
CA VAL A 12 -42.91 -13.43 -39.72
C VAL A 12 -42.15 -14.30 -38.71
N ALA A 13 -40.84 -14.45 -38.89
CA ALA A 13 -39.96 -15.07 -37.91
C ALA A 13 -39.64 -14.04 -36.82
N VAL A 14 -40.23 -14.20 -35.64
CA VAL A 14 -39.86 -13.44 -34.43
C VAL A 14 -38.63 -14.10 -33.82
N SER A 15 -37.46 -13.49 -34.02
CA SER A 15 -36.22 -13.91 -33.36
C SER A 15 -36.21 -13.38 -31.93
N ALA A 16 -36.49 -14.26 -30.95
CA ALA A 16 -36.21 -13.98 -29.56
C ALA A 16 -34.69 -14.09 -29.32
N ALA A 17 -34.00 -12.95 -29.35
CA ALA A 17 -32.60 -12.87 -28.93
C ALA A 17 -32.56 -12.97 -27.39
N VAL A 18 -32.27 -14.17 -26.89
CA VAL A 18 -31.92 -14.36 -25.48
C VAL A 18 -30.48 -13.86 -25.32
N LEU A 19 -30.30 -12.63 -24.83
CA LEU A 19 -29.02 -12.16 -24.33
C LEU A 19 -28.75 -12.82 -22.97
N THR A 20 -28.26 -14.05 -22.97
CA THR A 20 -27.50 -14.60 -21.83
C THR A 20 -26.01 -14.36 -22.10
N GLY A 21 -25.61 -13.09 -22.00
CA GLY A 21 -24.21 -12.70 -21.94
C GLY A 21 -23.74 -12.75 -20.49
N CYS A 22 -23.56 -13.95 -19.93
CA CYS A 22 -22.73 -14.10 -18.75
C CYS A 22 -21.29 -13.79 -19.17
N SER A 23 -20.83 -12.55 -18.96
CA SER A 23 -19.41 -12.29 -18.91
C SER A 23 -18.88 -13.05 -17.70
N SER A 24 -18.22 -14.18 -17.93
CA SER A 24 -17.33 -14.76 -16.94
C SER A 24 -16.25 -13.71 -16.66
N ALA A 25 -16.43 -12.95 -15.59
CA ALA A 25 -15.31 -12.26 -14.98
C ALA A 25 -14.37 -13.38 -14.54
N ASP A 26 -13.21 -13.48 -15.19
CA ASP A 26 -12.14 -14.37 -14.74
C ASP A 26 -11.80 -13.94 -13.32
N THR A 27 -12.27 -14.70 -12.33
CA THR A 27 -11.90 -14.49 -10.93
C THR A 27 -10.41 -14.77 -10.83
N VAL A 28 -9.61 -13.72 -10.63
CA VAL A 28 -8.18 -13.87 -10.38
C VAL A 28 -8.04 -14.66 -9.08
N VAL A 29 -7.55 -15.89 -9.19
CA VAL A 29 -7.21 -16.68 -8.01
C VAL A 29 -5.96 -16.06 -7.40
N VAL A 30 -6.13 -15.46 -6.23
CA VAL A 30 -5.03 -14.90 -5.45
C VAL A 30 -4.37 -16.04 -4.68
N ASP A 31 -3.09 -16.27 -4.96
CA ASP A 31 -2.26 -17.16 -4.17
C ASP A 31 -1.86 -16.43 -2.88
N ARG A 32 -2.47 -16.82 -1.76
CA ARG A 32 -2.17 -16.29 -0.43
C ARG A 32 -1.12 -17.12 0.32
N ALA A 33 -0.59 -18.17 -0.30
CA ALA A 33 0.26 -19.16 0.36
C ALA A 33 -0.36 -19.59 1.71
N ASP A 34 0.45 -19.60 2.78
CA ASP A 34 0.02 -19.94 4.14
C ASP A 34 -0.44 -18.71 4.96
N CYS A 35 -0.65 -17.55 4.32
CA CYS A 35 -1.10 -16.35 5.01
C CYS A 35 -2.53 -16.54 5.50
N THR A 36 -2.70 -16.56 6.83
CA THR A 36 -4.00 -16.69 7.49
C THR A 36 -4.31 -15.40 8.23
N PRO A 37 -5.41 -14.70 7.91
CA PRO A 37 -5.76 -13.46 8.59
C PRO A 37 -6.18 -13.73 10.04
N THR A 38 -5.75 -12.87 10.95
CA THR A 38 -6.09 -12.92 12.37
C THR A 38 -7.55 -12.57 12.62
N LEU A 39 -8.10 -11.61 11.84
CA LEU A 39 -9.51 -11.24 11.89
C LEU A 39 -10.33 -12.04 10.88
N GLY A 40 -11.36 -12.71 11.40
CA GLY A 40 -12.35 -13.43 10.60
C GLY A 40 -13.53 -12.54 10.18
N ALA A 41 -14.25 -13.00 9.16
CA ALA A 41 -15.52 -12.41 8.76
C ALA A 41 -16.58 -12.60 9.86
N GLY A 42 -17.52 -11.67 9.92
CA GLY A 42 -18.69 -11.77 10.79
C GLY A 42 -19.88 -10.98 10.28
N ALA A 43 -20.99 -11.10 11.00
CA ALA A 43 -22.29 -10.60 10.55
C ALA A 43 -22.28 -9.09 10.21
N LEU A 44 -21.52 -8.28 10.95
CA LEU A 44 -21.45 -6.84 10.68
C LEU A 44 -20.56 -6.56 9.46
N SER A 45 -19.34 -7.09 9.42
CA SER A 45 -18.43 -6.84 8.29
C SER A 45 -18.96 -7.36 6.94
N ASP A 46 -19.71 -8.47 6.96
CA ASP A 46 -20.35 -9.05 5.76
C ASP A 46 -21.60 -8.29 5.28
N SER A 47 -22.24 -7.53 6.18
CA SER A 47 -23.53 -6.88 5.88
C SER A 47 -23.41 -5.42 5.49
N VAL A 48 -22.23 -4.81 5.68
CA VAL A 48 -21.94 -3.46 5.16
C VAL A 48 -21.95 -3.50 3.63
N VAL A 49 -22.90 -2.77 3.05
CA VAL A 49 -22.92 -2.55 1.60
C VAL A 49 -22.03 -1.36 1.29
N VAL A 50 -20.99 -1.58 0.50
CA VAL A 50 -20.08 -0.53 0.04
C VAL A 50 -20.38 -0.17 -1.40
N LEU A 51 -20.61 1.11 -1.64
CA LEU A 51 -20.81 1.72 -2.95
C LEU A 51 -19.57 2.53 -3.34
N GLY A 52 -19.38 2.70 -4.65
CA GLY A 52 -18.15 3.25 -5.21
C GLY A 52 -17.11 2.15 -5.48
N GLY A 53 -16.37 2.29 -6.58
CA GLY A 53 -15.32 1.33 -6.93
C GLY A 53 -14.04 1.53 -6.12
N PHE A 54 -13.14 0.56 -6.19
CA PHE A 54 -11.76 0.66 -5.68
C PHE A 54 -11.09 2.00 -6.06
N GLY A 55 -10.39 2.62 -5.12
CA GLY A 55 -9.69 3.91 -5.26
C GLY A 55 -10.60 5.14 -5.19
N THR A 56 -11.93 4.96 -5.09
CA THR A 56 -12.89 6.05 -4.92
C THR A 56 -13.41 6.11 -3.49
N VAL A 57 -13.73 7.31 -3.01
CA VAL A 57 -14.30 7.52 -1.67
C VAL A 57 -15.54 6.63 -1.52
N PRO A 58 -15.57 5.68 -0.57
CA PRO A 58 -16.71 4.80 -0.43
C PRO A 58 -17.94 5.53 0.13
N GLU A 59 -19.12 5.09 -0.29
CA GLU A 59 -20.35 5.34 0.44
C GLU A 59 -20.81 4.02 1.05
N VAL A 60 -21.38 4.04 2.25
CA VAL A 60 -21.74 2.82 2.97
C VAL A 60 -23.21 2.82 3.37
N SER A 61 -23.82 1.64 3.31
CA SER A 61 -25.09 1.35 4.00
C SER A 61 -24.81 0.30 5.06
N ILE A 62 -25.01 0.68 6.32
CA ILE A 62 -24.68 -0.15 7.49
C ILE A 62 -26.00 -0.54 8.17
N PRO A 63 -26.26 -1.84 8.42
CA PRO A 63 -27.45 -2.26 9.15
C PRO A 63 -27.41 -1.80 10.62
N ALA A 64 -28.44 -1.08 11.04
CA ALA A 64 -28.53 -0.54 12.41
C ALA A 64 -28.69 -1.62 13.50
N ASP A 65 -29.27 -2.78 13.17
CA ASP A 65 -29.60 -3.83 14.14
C ASP A 65 -28.54 -4.95 14.20
N THR A 66 -27.35 -4.71 13.65
CA THR A 66 -26.26 -5.70 13.64
C THR A 66 -25.07 -5.20 14.45
N ASP A 67 -24.91 -5.75 15.64
CA ASP A 67 -23.80 -5.39 16.53
C ASP A 67 -22.58 -6.30 16.31
N ALA A 68 -21.39 -5.78 16.67
CA ALA A 68 -20.15 -6.55 16.71
C ALA A 68 -19.50 -6.41 18.09
N SER A 69 -19.57 -7.49 18.89
CA SER A 69 -18.89 -7.56 20.19
C SER A 69 -17.40 -7.83 20.08
N VAL A 70 -16.94 -8.30 18.92
CA VAL A 70 -15.54 -8.52 18.56
C VAL A 70 -15.29 -7.95 17.18
N SER A 71 -14.07 -7.49 16.91
CA SER A 71 -13.71 -6.96 15.61
C SER A 71 -13.78 -8.03 14.52
N GLN A 72 -14.27 -7.64 13.34
CA GLN A 72 -14.54 -8.53 12.20
C GLN A 72 -14.02 -7.90 10.91
N ARG A 73 -13.65 -8.74 9.95
CA ARG A 73 -13.04 -8.31 8.69
C ARG A 73 -13.58 -9.13 7.52
N SER A 74 -14.03 -8.45 6.46
CA SER A 74 -14.47 -9.07 5.21
C SER A 74 -13.83 -8.39 4.00
N ILE A 75 -13.41 -9.18 2.99
CA ILE A 75 -13.05 -8.64 1.67
C ILE A 75 -14.36 -8.48 0.89
N VAL A 76 -14.68 -7.25 0.50
CA VAL A 76 -15.97 -6.91 -0.15
C VAL A 76 -15.83 -6.56 -1.63
N ASP A 77 -14.62 -6.24 -2.09
CA ASP A 77 -14.29 -6.07 -3.50
C ASP A 77 -12.89 -6.62 -3.79
N SER A 78 -12.73 -7.26 -4.94
CA SER A 78 -11.46 -7.77 -5.47
C SER A 78 -11.34 -7.56 -6.98
N ALA A 79 -12.21 -6.74 -7.57
CA ALA A 79 -12.27 -6.51 -9.01
C ALA A 79 -11.00 -5.83 -9.58
N ALA A 80 -10.25 -5.10 -8.75
CA ALA A 80 -9.01 -4.44 -9.17
C ALA A 80 -7.75 -5.30 -8.98
N VAL A 81 -7.89 -6.53 -8.45
CA VAL A 81 -6.77 -7.43 -8.21
C VAL A 81 -6.12 -7.87 -9.52
N LYS A 82 -4.79 -7.83 -9.55
CA LYS A 82 -3.98 -8.25 -10.70
C LYS A 82 -3.33 -9.60 -10.43
N ALA A 83 -3.12 -10.37 -11.48
CA ALA A 83 -2.40 -11.65 -11.39
C ALA A 83 -0.99 -11.45 -10.79
N GLY A 84 -0.62 -12.32 -9.86
CA GLY A 84 0.67 -12.25 -9.17
C GLY A 84 0.75 -11.27 -7.99
N ALA A 85 -0.37 -10.64 -7.63
CA ALA A 85 -0.46 -9.82 -6.42
C ALA A 85 -0.07 -10.65 -5.18
N GLN A 86 0.76 -10.06 -4.32
CA GLN A 86 1.26 -10.70 -3.10
C GLN A 86 0.45 -10.22 -1.89
N PRO A 87 0.16 -11.11 -0.92
CA PRO A 87 -0.52 -10.73 0.31
C PRO A 87 0.36 -9.84 1.18
N ALA A 88 -0.29 -8.91 1.90
CA ALA A 88 0.29 -8.22 3.04
C ALA A 88 0.50 -9.23 4.18
N GLY A 89 1.60 -9.98 4.11
CA GLY A 89 2.00 -10.96 5.12
C GLY A 89 2.85 -10.34 6.22
N ASN A 90 3.36 -11.18 7.11
CA ASN A 90 4.27 -10.74 8.16
C ASN A 90 5.52 -10.06 7.56
N ASN A 91 5.95 -8.98 8.20
CA ASN A 91 7.11 -8.15 7.85
C ASN A 91 6.99 -7.46 6.46
N THR A 92 5.78 -6.99 6.13
CA THR A 92 5.49 -6.23 4.90
C THR A 92 4.96 -4.83 5.21
N ILE A 93 4.94 -3.97 4.20
CA ILE A 93 4.23 -2.69 4.20
C ILE A 93 3.03 -2.81 3.27
N ALA A 94 1.83 -2.55 3.82
CA ALA A 94 0.63 -2.31 3.03
C ALA A 94 0.46 -0.80 2.82
N SER A 95 0.34 -0.37 1.56
CA SER A 95 -0.09 0.98 1.20
C SER A 95 -1.62 0.98 1.12
N VAL A 96 -2.28 1.87 1.84
CA VAL A 96 -3.73 1.81 2.08
C VAL A 96 -4.39 3.17 1.95
N ASN A 97 -5.63 3.16 1.48
CA ASN A 97 -6.55 4.28 1.53
C ASN A 97 -7.75 3.86 2.36
N PHE A 98 -8.18 4.68 3.32
CA PHE A 98 -9.28 4.28 4.20
C PHE A 98 -10.21 5.43 4.57
N ALA A 99 -11.46 5.07 4.88
CA ALA A 99 -12.45 5.96 5.46
C ALA A 99 -13.14 5.26 6.65
N PHE A 100 -13.45 6.05 7.67
CA PHE A 100 -14.13 5.60 8.88
C PHE A 100 -15.55 6.12 8.92
N TYR A 101 -16.47 5.27 9.35
CA TYR A 101 -17.91 5.53 9.44
C TYR A 101 -18.45 5.06 10.79
N ASP A 102 -19.34 5.86 11.38
CA ASP A 102 -20.06 5.46 12.58
C ASP A 102 -21.15 4.44 12.22
N GLN A 103 -21.16 3.27 12.86
CA GLN A 103 -22.18 2.25 12.58
C GLN A 103 -23.59 2.71 12.96
N GLY A 104 -23.74 3.47 14.05
CA GLY A 104 -25.05 3.89 14.55
C GLY A 104 -25.74 4.92 13.65
N THR A 105 -24.98 5.82 13.03
CA THR A 105 -25.52 6.91 12.21
C THR A 105 -25.28 6.74 10.71
N GLY A 106 -24.31 5.92 10.30
CA GLY A 106 -23.81 5.85 8.93
C GLY A 106 -22.96 7.06 8.52
N GLU A 107 -22.66 7.97 9.44
CA GLU A 107 -21.88 9.17 9.17
C GLU A 107 -20.42 8.84 8.91
N LYS A 108 -19.83 9.44 7.86
CA LYS A 108 -18.39 9.39 7.62
C LYS A 108 -17.68 10.32 8.59
N LEU A 109 -16.86 9.74 9.47
CA LEU A 109 -16.12 10.47 10.49
C LEU A 109 -14.76 10.97 9.98
N PHE A 110 -14.15 10.23 9.08
CA PHE A 110 -12.82 10.54 8.55
C PHE A 110 -12.61 9.88 7.19
N GLU A 111 -11.77 10.50 6.35
CA GLU A 111 -11.23 9.89 5.15
C GLU A 111 -9.76 10.26 4.97
N SER A 112 -8.95 9.29 4.55
CA SER A 112 -7.58 9.55 4.09
C SER A 112 -7.61 10.35 2.78
N ALA A 113 -6.55 11.14 2.53
CA ALA A 113 -6.36 11.87 1.27
C ALA A 113 -6.12 10.97 0.04
N GLY A 114 -6.06 9.66 0.29
CA GLY A 114 -5.84 8.57 -0.65
C GLY A 114 -6.89 8.37 -1.74
N PHE A 115 -8.14 8.75 -1.46
CA PHE A 115 -9.22 8.52 -2.42
C PHE A 115 -9.30 9.64 -3.47
N GLY A 116 -9.60 9.27 -4.72
CA GLY A 116 -9.83 10.24 -5.81
C GLY A 116 -8.69 10.42 -6.82
N GLY A 117 -7.57 9.71 -6.65
CA GLY A 117 -6.52 9.53 -7.66
C GLY A 117 -5.57 10.72 -7.91
N GLN A 118 -4.57 10.45 -8.76
CA GLN A 118 -3.42 11.24 -9.30
C GLN A 118 -2.63 12.22 -8.40
N ASN A 119 -3.15 12.67 -7.26
CA ASN A 119 -2.44 13.45 -6.24
C ASN A 119 -2.76 12.97 -4.82
N SER A 120 -3.27 11.75 -4.70
CA SER A 120 -3.66 11.15 -3.44
C SER A 120 -2.45 10.57 -2.72
N THR A 121 -2.34 10.84 -1.42
CA THR A 121 -1.26 10.27 -0.60
C THR A 121 -1.75 9.04 0.14
N ASN A 122 -1.12 7.89 -0.09
CA ASN A 122 -1.49 6.62 0.54
C ASN A 122 -0.90 6.54 1.94
N GLU A 123 -1.63 5.98 2.90
CA GLU A 123 -1.10 5.67 4.23
C GLU A 123 -0.33 4.34 4.21
N PHE A 124 0.65 4.19 5.12
CA PHE A 124 1.47 2.98 5.18
C PHE A 124 1.27 2.24 6.48
N PHE A 125 0.82 0.99 6.37
CA PHE A 125 0.63 0.09 7.49
C PHE A 125 1.73 -0.98 7.47
N MET A 126 2.52 -1.02 8.54
CA MET A 126 3.44 -2.13 8.74
C MET A 126 2.65 -3.33 9.26
N VAL A 127 2.66 -4.42 8.50
CA VAL A 127 2.06 -5.69 8.91
C VAL A 127 3.16 -6.55 9.52
N SER A 128 3.06 -6.78 10.82
CA SER A 128 4.03 -7.56 11.59
C SER A 128 3.35 -8.22 12.78
N ASP A 129 3.66 -9.50 13.01
CA ASP A 129 3.11 -10.29 14.11
C ASP A 129 3.42 -9.66 15.49
N GLU A 130 4.52 -8.90 15.59
CA GLU A 130 4.98 -8.30 16.85
C GLU A 130 4.26 -6.98 17.19
N SER A 131 3.70 -6.30 16.20
CA SER A 131 3.13 -4.95 16.34
C SER A 131 1.71 -4.82 15.77
N MET A 132 1.05 -5.97 15.57
CA MET A 132 -0.29 -6.04 15.03
C MET A 132 -1.31 -5.31 15.92
N ASN A 133 -2.20 -4.57 15.27
CA ASN A 133 -3.33 -3.89 15.86
C ASN A 133 -4.55 -4.11 14.94
N PRO A 134 -5.78 -3.73 15.35
CA PRO A 134 -6.96 -4.00 14.54
C PRO A 134 -6.93 -3.42 13.12
N LEU A 135 -6.25 -2.29 12.87
CA LEU A 135 -6.13 -1.72 11.52
C LEU A 135 -5.13 -2.49 10.66
N THR A 136 -3.99 -2.90 11.21
CA THR A 136 -3.00 -3.71 10.48
C THR A 136 -3.51 -5.14 10.27
N ALA A 137 -4.22 -5.71 11.24
CA ALA A 137 -4.90 -7.00 11.12
C ALA A 137 -6.05 -6.99 10.09
N ALA A 138 -6.63 -5.83 9.79
CA ALA A 138 -7.62 -5.70 8.73
C ALA A 138 -7.03 -5.96 7.34
N VAL A 139 -5.81 -5.49 7.11
CA VAL A 139 -5.13 -5.64 5.81
C VAL A 139 -4.23 -6.88 5.74
N GLU A 140 -4.02 -7.56 6.85
CA GLU A 140 -3.32 -8.86 6.89
C GLU A 140 -3.93 -9.84 5.87
N CYS A 141 -3.06 -10.41 5.03
CA CYS A 141 -3.40 -11.32 3.93
C CYS A 141 -4.32 -10.76 2.84
N ALA A 142 -4.66 -9.47 2.87
CA ALA A 142 -5.26 -8.80 1.72
C ALA A 142 -4.18 -8.53 0.66
N VAL A 143 -4.60 -8.45 -0.60
CA VAL A 143 -3.70 -8.14 -1.73
C VAL A 143 -4.04 -6.81 -2.38
N PRO A 144 -3.07 -6.19 -3.10
CA PRO A 144 -3.36 -4.98 -3.88
C PRO A 144 -4.55 -5.13 -4.82
N GLY A 145 -5.46 -4.16 -4.78
CA GLY A 145 -6.71 -4.16 -5.53
C GLY A 145 -7.92 -4.74 -4.76
N GLU A 146 -7.74 -5.15 -3.51
CA GLU A 146 -8.84 -5.55 -2.63
C GLU A 146 -9.35 -4.40 -1.77
N ARG A 147 -10.67 -4.37 -1.59
CA ARG A 147 -11.35 -3.53 -0.61
C ARG A 147 -11.78 -4.39 0.57
N VAL A 148 -11.37 -3.97 1.75
CA VAL A 148 -11.68 -4.61 3.03
C VAL A 148 -12.67 -3.75 3.81
N VAL A 149 -13.69 -4.38 4.38
CA VAL A 149 -14.49 -3.82 5.46
C VAL A 149 -13.98 -4.37 6.78
N LEU A 150 -13.55 -3.48 7.66
CA LEU A 150 -13.27 -3.76 9.06
C LEU A 150 -14.41 -3.20 9.90
N ALA A 151 -15.07 -4.06 10.66
CA ALA A 151 -16.00 -3.65 11.70
C ALA A 151 -15.29 -3.76 13.05
N LEU A 152 -14.84 -2.63 13.59
CA LEU A 152 -14.21 -2.59 14.91
C LEU A 152 -15.27 -2.67 16.00
N SER A 153 -15.02 -3.53 16.99
CA SER A 153 -15.82 -3.54 18.22
C SER A 153 -15.76 -2.17 18.90
N PRO A 154 -16.76 -1.79 19.72
CA PRO A 154 -16.71 -0.54 20.47
C PRO A 154 -15.43 -0.39 21.31
N GLU A 155 -14.95 -1.49 21.92
CA GLU A 155 -13.72 -1.52 22.71
C GLU A 155 -12.47 -1.22 21.86
N ASP A 156 -12.31 -1.91 20.73
CA ASP A 156 -11.17 -1.74 19.83
C ASP A 156 -11.18 -0.37 19.14
N ALA A 157 -12.37 0.22 18.96
CA ALA A 157 -12.55 1.53 18.34
C ALA A 157 -12.22 2.70 19.29
N LEU A 158 -12.16 2.48 20.62
CA LEU A 158 -12.00 3.57 21.60
C LEU A 158 -10.80 4.49 21.31
N PRO A 159 -9.58 4.00 21.00
CA PRO A 159 -8.45 4.87 20.74
C PRO A 159 -8.66 5.77 19.52
N LEU A 160 -9.29 5.24 18.46
CA LEU A 160 -9.58 6.00 17.24
C LEU A 160 -10.69 7.03 17.47
N ARG A 161 -11.75 6.66 18.20
CA ARG A 161 -12.87 7.56 18.53
C ARG A 161 -12.41 8.79 19.32
N GLN A 162 -11.35 8.69 20.12
CA GLN A 162 -10.78 9.86 20.80
C GLN A 162 -10.22 10.91 19.82
N GLN A 163 -9.84 10.49 18.62
CA GLN A 163 -9.28 11.35 17.58
C GLN A 163 -10.35 11.83 16.59
N ILE A 164 -11.25 10.93 16.17
CA ILE A 164 -12.21 11.19 15.07
C ILE A 164 -13.67 11.37 15.53
N GLY A 165 -13.99 11.08 16.79
CA GLY A 165 -15.34 11.23 17.35
C GLY A 165 -16.31 10.07 17.06
N GLY A 166 -17.60 10.40 16.97
CA GLY A 166 -18.72 9.47 16.78
C GLY A 166 -19.35 8.90 18.06
N THR A 167 -20.26 7.93 17.91
CA THR A 167 -21.04 7.26 18.96
C THR A 167 -20.21 6.25 19.78
N PRO A 168 -19.85 6.50 21.04
CA PRO A 168 -18.88 5.67 21.79
C PRO A 168 -19.22 4.17 21.90
N GLU A 169 -20.51 3.84 21.96
CA GLU A 169 -20.99 2.46 22.15
C GLU A 169 -21.22 1.71 20.84
N ALA A 170 -21.15 2.41 19.69
CA ALA A 170 -21.36 1.80 18.38
C ALA A 170 -20.04 1.26 17.82
N ALA A 171 -20.14 0.26 16.95
CA ALA A 171 -19.00 -0.20 16.17
C ALA A 171 -18.45 0.93 15.28
N LEU A 172 -17.16 0.86 14.95
CA LEU A 172 -16.54 1.75 13.97
C LEU A 172 -16.28 0.97 12.69
N ILE A 173 -16.87 1.38 11.58
CA ILE A 173 -16.67 0.73 10.29
C ILE A 173 -15.54 1.43 9.56
N ALA A 174 -14.52 0.69 9.15
CA ALA A 174 -13.51 1.16 8.23
C ALA A 174 -13.67 0.47 6.90
N VAL A 175 -13.65 1.24 5.81
CA VAL A 175 -13.50 0.71 4.46
C VAL A 175 -12.09 1.04 4.00
N MET A 176 -11.30 0.02 3.65
CA MET A 176 -9.89 0.14 3.32
C MET A 176 -9.61 -0.45 1.93
N ASP A 177 -9.00 0.33 1.06
CA ASP A 177 -8.42 -0.12 -0.20
C ASP A 177 -6.95 -0.43 0.02
N VAL A 178 -6.54 -1.65 -0.33
CA VAL A 178 -5.13 -2.04 -0.35
C VAL A 178 -4.56 -1.68 -1.71
N GLU A 179 -3.76 -0.62 -1.78
CA GLU A 179 -3.19 -0.07 -3.01
C GLU A 179 -1.92 -0.79 -3.43
N GLY A 180 -1.12 -1.22 -2.45
CA GLY A 180 0.19 -1.80 -2.69
C GLY A 180 0.67 -2.63 -1.51
N VAL A 181 1.53 -3.59 -1.78
CA VAL A 181 2.23 -4.38 -0.78
C VAL A 181 3.69 -4.47 -1.18
N SER A 182 4.59 -4.26 -0.23
CA SER A 182 6.02 -4.35 -0.42
C SER A 182 6.74 -4.96 0.78
N ASP A 183 7.91 -5.52 0.54
CA ASP A 183 8.77 -6.05 1.59
C ASP A 183 9.36 -4.91 2.44
N LEU A 184 9.75 -5.22 3.68
CA LEU A 184 10.50 -4.31 4.56
C LEU A 184 12.00 -4.19 4.23
N GLN A 185 12.44 -4.82 3.13
CA GLN A 185 13.82 -4.81 2.66
C GLN A 185 13.90 -4.67 1.14
N ALA A 186 15.02 -4.16 0.63
CA ALA A 186 15.25 -4.11 -0.81
C ALA A 186 15.33 -5.52 -1.42
N SER A 187 14.57 -5.74 -2.49
CA SER A 187 14.53 -7.00 -3.24
C SER A 187 14.70 -6.74 -4.74
N GLY A 188 15.65 -7.44 -5.37
CA GLY A 188 15.92 -7.22 -6.78
C GLY A 188 17.26 -7.73 -7.28
N ARG A 189 17.65 -7.26 -8.47
CA ARG A 189 18.92 -7.65 -9.09
C ARG A 189 20.06 -6.88 -8.46
N SER A 190 21.01 -7.58 -7.86
CA SER A 190 22.25 -6.97 -7.39
C SER A 190 23.05 -6.33 -8.54
N LYS A 191 23.61 -5.16 -8.26
CA LYS A 191 24.45 -4.35 -9.14
C LYS A 191 25.71 -3.96 -8.38
N GLY A 192 26.83 -3.89 -9.10
CA GLY A 192 28.04 -3.26 -8.58
C GLY A 192 27.82 -1.75 -8.44
N LEU A 193 28.30 -1.19 -7.34
CA LEU A 193 28.34 0.26 -7.19
C LEU A 193 29.40 0.85 -8.14
N PRO A 194 29.21 2.10 -8.60
CA PRO A 194 30.25 2.80 -9.35
C PRO A 194 31.55 2.91 -8.57
N ASN A 195 32.66 3.06 -9.30
CA ASN A 195 33.97 3.28 -8.68
C ASN A 195 33.93 4.52 -7.78
N GLY A 196 34.54 4.40 -6.60
CA GLY A 196 34.60 5.49 -5.62
C GLY A 196 33.57 5.36 -4.50
N PHE A 197 32.45 4.65 -4.69
CA PHE A 197 31.48 4.47 -3.61
C PHE A 197 32.05 3.65 -2.44
N PRO A 198 31.64 3.93 -1.18
CA PRO A 198 31.93 3.07 -0.05
C PRO A 198 31.44 1.63 -0.28
N ALA A 199 32.13 0.67 0.34
CA ALA A 199 31.68 -0.72 0.26
C ALA A 199 30.46 -0.91 1.16
N VAL A 200 29.44 -1.56 0.62
CA VAL A 200 28.19 -1.85 1.33
C VAL A 200 27.92 -3.35 1.33
N VAL A 201 27.77 -3.91 2.53
CA VAL A 201 27.31 -5.27 2.77
C VAL A 201 25.93 -5.22 3.41
N THR A 202 25.17 -6.29 3.29
CA THR A 202 23.83 -6.41 3.88
C THR A 202 23.77 -7.77 4.54
N ASP A 203 23.27 -7.83 5.77
CA ASP A 203 23.05 -9.10 6.45
C ASP A 203 21.78 -9.81 5.95
N GLU A 204 21.44 -10.94 6.57
CA GLU A 204 20.27 -11.75 6.22
C GLU A 204 18.92 -11.07 6.51
N ASN A 205 18.91 -10.05 7.37
CA ASN A 205 17.73 -9.28 7.76
C ASN A 205 17.61 -7.97 6.96
N GLY A 206 18.45 -7.78 5.93
CA GLY A 206 18.45 -6.57 5.13
C GLY A 206 19.19 -5.39 5.76
N VAL A 207 19.84 -5.56 6.92
CA VAL A 207 20.54 -4.45 7.60
C VAL A 207 21.85 -4.16 6.88
N PRO A 208 22.07 -2.93 6.36
CA PRO A 208 23.31 -2.60 5.69
C PRO A 208 24.43 -2.31 6.69
N GLY A 209 25.65 -2.60 6.28
CA GLY A 209 26.88 -2.12 6.90
C GLY A 209 27.73 -1.39 5.86
N VAL A 210 28.40 -0.32 6.28
CA VAL A 210 29.21 0.52 5.40
C VAL A 210 30.68 0.51 5.82
N VAL A 211 31.57 0.35 4.85
CA VAL A 211 33.02 0.50 5.04
C VAL A 211 33.50 1.70 4.21
N LEU A 212 33.93 2.74 4.91
CA LEU A 212 34.44 3.96 4.30
C LEU A 212 35.87 3.75 3.78
N PRO A 213 36.19 4.23 2.56
CA PRO A 213 37.54 4.19 2.05
C PRO A 213 38.44 5.21 2.77
N PRO A 214 39.76 4.94 2.94
CA PRO A 214 40.69 5.85 3.60
C PRO A 214 41.09 7.01 2.67
N ARG A 215 40.12 7.87 2.35
CA ARG A 215 40.26 9.04 1.49
C ARG A 215 39.30 10.14 1.95
N ASP A 216 39.51 11.35 1.46
CA ASP A 216 38.60 12.46 1.68
C ASP A 216 37.20 12.17 1.09
N ALA A 217 36.19 12.79 1.68
CA ALA A 217 34.81 12.70 1.20
C ALA A 217 34.70 13.17 -0.25
N PRO A 218 33.76 12.61 -1.04
CA PRO A 218 33.45 13.17 -2.35
C PRO A 218 32.93 14.62 -2.22
N VAL A 219 32.88 15.34 -3.34
CA VAL A 219 32.28 16.67 -3.42
C VAL A 219 30.89 16.53 -4.05
N GLY A 220 29.91 17.25 -3.51
CA GLY A 220 28.53 17.21 -4.03
C GLY A 220 27.78 15.95 -3.64
N ILE A 221 26.69 15.66 -4.34
CA ILE A 221 25.84 14.50 -4.11
C ILE A 221 25.94 13.56 -5.31
N GLU A 222 26.13 12.27 -5.05
CA GLU A 222 26.10 11.21 -6.07
C GLU A 222 25.32 10.01 -5.54
N SER A 223 24.61 9.29 -6.42
CA SER A 223 23.95 8.04 -6.06
C SER A 223 24.29 6.85 -6.96
N GLY A 224 24.27 5.66 -6.37
CA GLY A 224 24.47 4.37 -7.02
C GLY A 224 23.41 3.37 -6.61
N VAL A 225 22.82 2.66 -7.57
CA VAL A 225 21.86 1.58 -7.27
C VAL A 225 22.63 0.27 -7.05
N ARG A 226 22.60 -0.25 -5.82
CA ARG A 226 23.23 -1.54 -5.46
C ARG A 226 22.27 -2.71 -5.65
N ILE A 227 20.98 -2.53 -5.40
CA ILE A 227 19.94 -3.52 -5.69
C ILE A 227 18.88 -2.82 -6.53
N ALA A 228 18.60 -3.35 -7.72
CA ALA A 228 17.60 -2.79 -8.61
C ALA A 228 16.24 -3.48 -8.38
N GLY A 229 15.35 -2.78 -7.71
CA GLY A 229 13.97 -3.18 -7.47
C GLY A 229 13.14 -3.20 -8.74
N LYS A 230 11.94 -3.78 -8.62
CA LYS A 230 11.02 -3.97 -9.75
C LYS A 230 9.67 -3.28 -9.55
N GLY A 231 9.43 -2.69 -8.39
CA GLY A 231 8.17 -2.05 -8.06
C GLY A 231 7.94 -0.74 -8.79
N GLU A 232 7.04 0.05 -8.22
CA GLU A 232 6.65 1.35 -8.74
C GLU A 232 7.83 2.32 -8.82
N THR A 233 7.77 3.23 -9.78
CA THR A 233 8.83 4.23 -9.97
C THR A 233 8.60 5.38 -9.00
N VAL A 234 9.65 5.77 -8.28
CA VAL A 234 9.60 6.88 -7.32
C VAL A 234 9.34 8.19 -8.07
N PRO A 235 8.23 8.88 -7.76
CA PRO A 235 7.96 10.21 -8.30
C PRO A 235 8.81 11.28 -7.59
N ALA A 236 8.94 12.44 -8.23
CA ALA A 236 9.62 13.60 -7.64
C ALA A 236 8.86 14.12 -6.40
N GLU A 237 7.55 14.23 -6.52
CA GLU A 237 6.65 14.63 -5.45
C GLU A 237 5.84 13.43 -4.94
N GLY A 238 5.43 13.47 -3.68
CA GLY A 238 4.82 12.34 -2.98
C GLY A 238 5.71 11.80 -1.87
N ARG A 239 5.11 11.01 -0.99
CA ARG A 239 5.77 10.47 0.19
C ARG A 239 6.51 9.19 -0.19
N LEU A 240 7.67 9.00 0.42
CA LEU A 240 8.53 7.85 0.19
C LEU A 240 8.85 7.18 1.52
N LEU A 241 8.45 5.93 1.68
CA LEU A 241 8.81 5.15 2.86
C LEU A 241 10.14 4.42 2.60
N VAL A 242 11.12 4.62 3.48
CA VAL A 242 12.47 4.06 3.33
C VAL A 242 12.99 3.45 4.63
N GLN A 243 13.80 2.40 4.54
CA GLN A 243 14.78 2.11 5.59
C GLN A 243 16.09 2.80 5.22
N MET A 244 16.80 3.34 6.21
CA MET A 244 18.00 4.14 6.00
C MET A 244 19.04 3.92 7.09
N LEU A 245 20.29 3.78 6.63
CA LEU A 245 21.49 3.90 7.45
C LEU A 245 22.29 5.07 6.91
N ALA A 246 22.46 6.10 7.73
CA ALA A 246 23.31 7.25 7.43
C ALA A 246 24.54 7.24 8.34
N VAL A 247 25.72 7.34 7.75
CA VAL A 247 27.01 7.34 8.45
C VAL A 247 27.81 8.55 7.98
N SER A 248 28.32 9.37 8.90
CA SER A 248 29.22 10.47 8.57
C SER A 248 30.55 9.93 8.04
N TRP A 249 31.30 10.76 7.32
CA TRP A 249 32.56 10.35 6.70
C TRP A 249 33.68 10.04 7.70
N ASP A 250 33.50 10.34 8.99
CA ASP A 250 34.37 9.91 10.09
C ASP A 250 34.00 8.52 10.66
N GLY A 251 32.93 7.91 10.17
CA GLY A 251 32.44 6.59 10.60
C GLY A 251 31.36 6.61 11.68
N SER A 252 30.93 7.79 12.15
CA SER A 252 29.86 7.89 13.14
C SER A 252 28.48 7.63 12.52
N VAL A 253 27.64 6.84 13.19
CA VAL A 253 26.26 6.61 12.74
C VAL A 253 25.41 7.86 13.05
N LEU A 254 24.77 8.43 12.03
CA LEU A 254 23.90 9.60 12.12
C LEU A 254 22.43 9.21 12.24
N SER A 255 22.01 8.17 11.50
CA SER A 255 20.65 7.63 11.53
C SER A 255 20.67 6.15 11.19
N ASN A 256 19.81 5.36 11.84
CA ASN A 256 19.65 3.93 11.57
C ASN A 256 18.23 3.48 11.92
N THR A 257 17.40 3.34 10.90
CA THR A 257 15.97 3.00 11.03
C THR A 257 15.75 1.56 11.53
N TRP A 258 16.66 0.62 11.22
CA TRP A 258 16.60 -0.75 11.76
C TRP A 258 16.73 -0.81 13.28
N THR A 259 17.41 0.18 13.88
CA THR A 259 17.52 0.30 15.35
C THR A 259 16.52 1.27 15.96
N ALA A 260 15.90 2.13 15.15
CA ALA A 260 14.98 3.18 15.61
C ALA A 260 13.52 2.72 15.71
N GLY A 261 13.23 1.45 15.37
CA GLY A 261 11.90 0.85 15.51
C GLY A 261 11.05 0.84 14.24
N GLY A 262 11.57 1.30 13.10
CA GLY A 262 10.88 1.16 11.82
C GLY A 262 11.36 2.10 10.72
N PRO A 263 10.82 1.94 9.50
CA PRO A 263 11.08 2.80 8.36
C PRO A 263 10.76 4.27 8.64
N GLN A 264 11.43 5.15 7.89
CA GLN A 264 11.23 6.58 7.91
C GLN A 264 10.44 7.03 6.68
N LEU A 265 9.54 8.00 6.88
CA LEU A 265 8.85 8.68 5.80
C LEU A 265 9.65 9.91 5.35
N LEU A 266 9.91 10.00 4.04
CA LEU A 266 10.48 11.18 3.41
C LEU A 266 9.38 11.92 2.62
N PRO A 267 9.31 13.25 2.68
CA PRO A 267 8.37 14.00 1.88
C PRO A 267 8.82 14.09 0.41
N GLY A 268 8.05 14.81 -0.41
CA GLY A 268 8.41 15.13 -1.79
C GLY A 268 9.72 15.92 -1.87
N GLU A 269 10.29 16.01 -3.07
CA GLU A 269 11.56 16.72 -3.31
C GLU A 269 11.52 18.17 -2.83
N THR A 270 10.47 18.92 -3.16
CA THR A 270 10.35 20.34 -2.79
C THR A 270 10.41 20.56 -1.28
N GLU A 271 9.68 19.74 -0.52
CA GLU A 271 9.68 19.83 0.95
C GLU A 271 10.98 19.27 1.55
N SER A 272 11.52 18.20 0.97
CA SER A 272 12.79 17.61 1.39
C SER A 272 13.95 18.60 1.26
N GLU A 273 14.01 19.35 0.16
CA GLU A 273 15.02 20.39 -0.04
C GLU A 273 14.92 21.48 1.04
N ALA A 274 13.70 21.94 1.35
CA ALA A 274 13.47 22.91 2.44
C ALA A 274 13.87 22.38 3.82
N GLN A 275 13.88 21.06 4.02
CA GLN A 275 14.32 20.38 5.24
C GLN A 275 15.82 20.00 5.23
N GLY A 276 16.57 20.35 4.19
CA GLY A 276 18.00 20.00 4.07
C GLY A 276 18.24 18.52 3.73
N LEU A 277 17.26 17.85 3.12
CA LEU A 277 17.31 16.47 2.65
C LEU A 277 17.50 16.43 1.13
N ALA A 278 18.46 17.20 0.61
CA ALA A 278 18.69 17.34 -0.84
C ALA A 278 18.95 16.01 -1.55
N PHE A 279 19.44 14.98 -0.84
CA PHE A 279 19.58 13.62 -1.36
C PHE A 279 18.26 12.99 -1.85
N ARG A 280 17.09 13.53 -1.50
CA ARG A 280 15.80 12.98 -1.93
C ARG A 280 15.66 12.97 -3.47
N GLU A 281 16.20 13.98 -4.15
CA GLU A 281 16.22 14.06 -5.62
C GLU A 281 16.92 12.85 -6.24
N GLU A 282 17.99 12.38 -5.60
CA GLU A 282 18.74 11.22 -6.05
C GLU A 282 17.89 9.95 -6.09
N LEU A 283 16.76 9.85 -5.38
CA LEU A 283 15.94 8.65 -5.34
C LEU A 283 14.90 8.59 -6.47
N THR A 284 14.61 9.72 -7.11
CA THR A 284 13.56 9.82 -8.12
C THR A 284 13.90 9.03 -9.38
N GLY A 285 12.89 8.42 -9.98
CA GLY A 285 13.05 7.52 -11.13
C GLY A 285 13.60 6.14 -10.78
N LYS A 286 14.04 5.89 -9.54
CA LYS A 286 14.37 4.54 -9.06
C LYS A 286 13.07 3.81 -8.69
N LYS A 287 13.18 2.51 -8.39
CA LYS A 287 12.01 1.66 -8.16
C LYS A 287 11.89 1.23 -6.71
N VAL A 288 10.66 1.06 -6.24
CA VAL A 288 10.36 0.33 -5.00
C VAL A 288 11.03 -1.05 -5.03
N GLY A 289 11.60 -1.44 -3.89
CA GLY A 289 12.47 -2.60 -3.70
C GLY A 289 13.94 -2.33 -4.06
N SER A 290 14.32 -1.12 -4.46
CA SER A 290 15.73 -0.80 -4.73
C SER A 290 16.50 -0.46 -3.47
N GLN A 291 17.76 -0.87 -3.41
CA GLN A 291 18.75 -0.33 -2.47
C GLN A 291 19.63 0.67 -3.20
N VAL A 292 19.68 1.88 -2.65
CA VAL A 292 20.39 3.04 -3.21
C VAL A 292 21.43 3.49 -2.21
N VAL A 293 22.65 3.68 -2.67
CA VAL A 293 23.71 4.29 -1.89
C VAL A 293 23.86 5.72 -2.37
N VAL A 294 23.75 6.68 -1.48
CA VAL A 294 23.97 8.10 -1.76
C VAL A 294 25.18 8.56 -0.96
N THR A 295 26.09 9.28 -1.60
CA THR A 295 27.19 9.98 -0.93
C THR A 295 26.97 11.47 -1.06
N GLU A 296 27.10 12.18 0.05
CA GLU A 296 26.99 13.63 0.11
C GLU A 296 28.28 14.18 0.72
N GLY A 297 28.90 15.13 0.02
CA GLY A 297 30.10 15.83 0.43
C GLY A 297 29.83 17.15 1.17
N GLY A 298 30.90 17.85 1.53
CA GLY A 298 30.84 19.14 2.22
C GLY A 298 30.92 19.01 3.74
N ASP A 299 30.44 20.03 4.47
CA ASP A 299 30.59 20.12 5.93
C ASP A 299 29.87 18.98 6.68
N ASN A 300 28.84 18.39 6.07
CA ASN A 300 28.08 17.25 6.60
C ASN A 300 28.35 15.97 5.80
N ALA A 301 29.60 15.75 5.40
CA ALA A 301 29.98 14.62 4.56
C ALA A 301 29.48 13.28 5.14
N ARG A 302 28.72 12.53 4.35
CA ARG A 302 28.06 11.29 4.78
C ARG A 302 27.80 10.33 3.63
N VAL A 303 27.56 9.07 4.00
CA VAL A 303 27.04 8.03 3.13
C VAL A 303 25.71 7.55 3.69
N MET A 304 24.74 7.37 2.82
CA MET A 304 23.40 6.89 3.15
C MET A 304 23.13 5.63 2.32
N VAL A 305 22.70 4.56 2.98
CA VAL A 305 22.19 3.35 2.32
C VAL A 305 20.70 3.31 2.58
N LEU A 306 19.92 3.41 1.50
CA LEU A 306 18.46 3.51 1.54
C LEU A 306 17.83 2.32 0.82
N ASP A 307 16.94 1.62 1.52
CA ASP A 307 16.01 0.68 0.90
C ASP A 307 14.69 1.40 0.65
N ILE A 308 14.28 1.48 -0.62
CA ILE A 308 13.01 2.11 -1.01
C ILE A 308 11.88 1.09 -0.83
N LEU A 309 11.01 1.32 0.14
CA LEU A 309 9.99 0.36 0.52
C LEU A 309 8.64 0.62 -0.12
N ALA A 310 8.17 1.87 -0.17
CA ALA A 310 6.87 2.19 -0.75
C ALA A 310 6.79 3.65 -1.20
N VAL A 311 5.88 3.92 -2.14
CA VAL A 311 5.54 5.26 -2.63
C VAL A 311 4.07 5.54 -2.35
N GLY A 312 3.74 6.81 -2.13
CA GLY A 312 2.37 7.27 -1.94
C GLY A 312 2.30 8.74 -1.59
#